data_AF-A0A2N3A8D3-F1
#
_entry.id   AF-A0A2N3A8D3-F1
#
_cell.length_a   1.000
_cell.length_b   1.000
_cell.length_c   1.000
_cell.angle_alpha   90.00
_cell.angle_beta   90.00
_cell.angle_gamma   90.00
#
_symmetry.space_group_name_H-M   'P 1'
#
loop_
_entity.id
_entity.type
_entity.pdbx_description
1 polymer ?
#
loop_
_entity_poly.entity_id
_entity_poly.type
_entity_poly.pdbx_seq_one_letter_code
_entity_poly.pdbx_strand_id
1 'polypeptide(L)'
;MEKQNLSMNKEKKDTQSKSLSKIAWQRLKKNNLSIFGLALIIIAILVALLGPNIRPDNSPKANDQTLELTTKKPGFSINLLKVKKNKPTEKTSWWKKFREGTENEYQLIPIYDYSFEGQKIIIEKYTGGDVNNGQIVKFDLSDVVYALKQTGINDSNGSSEFYTFDEGKKIISIEELQKIVEKENIINKTYYLGTDKYGRDLLSRLMAGTWISLSVGFISVFISLVIGITMGAVGGYFRGWVDDIIIWVINVVWSIPTLLLVIAITLALGKGHWQVFIAVGLTMWVEVARVVRGQ
;
A
#
# COMPACT_ATOMS: atom_id res chain seq x y z
N MET A 1 67.68 -8.74 -9.15
CA MET A 1 66.75 -8.43 -10.25
C MET A 1 65.32 -8.88 -9.98
N GLU A 2 65.10 -10.05 -9.39
CA GLU A 2 63.75 -10.60 -9.14
C GLU A 2 62.90 -9.77 -8.14
N LYS A 3 63.50 -9.26 -7.06
CA LYS A 3 62.81 -8.38 -6.08
C LYS A 3 62.38 -7.03 -6.67
N GLN A 4 63.10 -6.50 -7.65
CA GLN A 4 62.77 -5.25 -8.37
C GLN A 4 61.62 -5.44 -9.37
N ASN A 5 61.55 -6.61 -10.00
CA ASN A 5 60.43 -6.97 -10.86
C ASN A 5 59.15 -7.21 -10.05
N LEU A 6 59.26 -7.81 -8.86
CA LEU A 6 58.14 -7.96 -7.92
C LEU A 6 57.62 -6.61 -7.39
N SER A 7 58.50 -5.64 -7.10
CA SER A 7 58.08 -4.28 -6.68
C SER A 7 57.48 -3.48 -7.83
N MET A 8 58.07 -3.51 -9.03
CA MET A 8 57.52 -2.85 -10.22
C MET A 8 56.15 -3.42 -10.64
N ASN A 9 55.93 -4.72 -10.50
CA ASN A 9 54.66 -5.34 -10.85
C ASN A 9 53.56 -5.05 -9.81
N LYS A 10 53.96 -4.69 -8.58
CA LYS A 10 53.05 -4.21 -7.52
C LYS A 10 52.64 -2.75 -7.78
N GLU A 11 53.57 -1.88 -8.15
CA GLU A 11 53.28 -0.49 -8.56
C GLU A 11 52.46 -0.39 -9.85
N LYS A 12 52.69 -1.28 -10.84
CA LYS A 12 51.85 -1.35 -12.06
C LYS A 12 50.42 -1.82 -11.79
N LYS A 13 50.16 -2.55 -10.72
CA LYS A 13 48.81 -3.01 -10.34
C LYS A 13 47.98 -1.90 -9.66
N ASP A 14 48.64 -0.96 -8.99
CA ASP A 14 47.99 0.17 -8.32
C ASP A 14 47.71 1.37 -9.25
N THR A 15 48.27 1.36 -10.47
CA THR A 15 48.06 2.41 -11.50
C THR A 15 46.95 2.10 -12.51
N GLN A 16 46.21 0.98 -12.36
CA GLN A 16 44.96 0.80 -13.10
C GLN A 16 43.89 1.72 -12.50
N SER A 17 43.46 2.75 -13.27
CA SER A 17 42.39 3.66 -12.88
C SER A 17 41.09 2.87 -12.64
N LYS A 18 40.85 2.46 -11.39
CA LYS A 18 39.59 1.84 -11.01
C LYS A 18 38.50 2.89 -11.20
N SER A 19 37.45 2.56 -11.95
CA SER A 19 36.27 3.42 -12.07
C SER A 19 35.81 3.89 -10.70
N LEU A 20 35.45 5.17 -10.58
CA LEU A 20 35.02 5.78 -9.32
C LEU A 20 33.85 5.01 -8.68
N SER A 21 32.94 4.47 -9.50
CA SER A 21 31.84 3.61 -9.04
C SER A 21 32.33 2.30 -8.43
N LYS A 22 33.37 1.70 -9.01
CA LYS A 22 33.99 0.46 -8.50
C LYS A 22 34.68 0.70 -7.16
N ILE A 23 35.36 1.84 -6.99
CA ILE A 23 35.99 2.23 -5.71
C ILE A 23 34.91 2.48 -4.65
N ALA A 24 33.86 3.21 -4.98
CA ALA A 24 32.73 3.46 -4.09
C ALA A 24 32.06 2.14 -3.65
N TRP A 25 31.83 1.22 -4.58
CA TRP A 25 31.27 -0.10 -4.28
C TRP A 25 32.17 -0.96 -3.38
N GLN A 26 33.48 -0.93 -3.59
CA GLN A 26 34.44 -1.62 -2.74
C GLN A 26 34.45 -1.07 -1.30
N ARG A 27 34.34 0.26 -1.15
CA ARG A 27 34.24 0.92 0.17
C ARG A 27 32.92 0.58 0.86
N LEU A 28 31.80 0.60 0.13
CA LEU A 28 30.48 0.25 0.65
C LEU A 28 30.46 -1.19 1.17
N LYS A 29 30.98 -2.14 0.38
CA LYS A 29 31.04 -3.56 0.76
C LYS A 29 31.93 -3.85 1.97
N LYS A 30 32.87 -2.97 2.28
CA LYS A 30 33.73 -3.12 3.45
C LYS A 30 33.00 -2.74 4.75
N ASN A 31 31.90 -1.99 4.67
CA ASN A 31 31.13 -1.55 5.83
C ASN A 31 29.84 -2.36 5.98
N ASN A 32 29.81 -3.24 6.99
CA ASN A 32 28.66 -4.09 7.29
C ASN A 32 27.38 -3.29 7.60
N LEU A 33 27.50 -2.13 8.26
CA LEU A 33 26.36 -1.25 8.56
C LEU A 33 25.77 -0.65 7.27
N SER A 34 26.62 -0.23 6.34
CA SER A 34 26.17 0.33 5.05
C SER A 34 25.49 -0.73 4.17
N ILE A 35 26.00 -1.97 4.17
CA ILE A 35 25.36 -3.08 3.45
C ILE A 35 23.99 -3.39 4.05
N PHE A 36 23.87 -3.42 5.38
CA PHE A 36 22.59 -3.64 6.05
C PHE A 36 21.56 -2.56 5.69
N GLY A 37 21.96 -1.29 5.72
CA GLY A 37 21.10 -0.18 5.31
C GLY A 37 20.66 -0.28 3.84
N LEU A 38 21.58 -0.63 2.94
CA LEU A 38 21.27 -0.84 1.53
C LEU A 38 20.26 -1.98 1.34
N ALA A 39 20.43 -3.09 2.05
CA ALA A 39 19.51 -4.22 2.00
C ALA A 39 18.10 -3.82 2.45
N LEU A 40 17.98 -3.04 3.52
CA LEU A 40 16.70 -2.53 4.01
C LEU A 40 16.01 -1.65 2.96
N ILE A 41 16.75 -0.73 2.32
CA ILE A 41 16.22 0.12 1.25
C ILE A 41 15.72 -0.73 0.07
N ILE A 42 16.50 -1.73 -0.36
CA ILE A 42 16.10 -2.62 -1.45
C ILE A 42 14.81 -3.38 -1.07
N ILE A 43 14.71 -3.89 0.16
CA ILE A 43 13.50 -4.56 0.65
C ILE A 43 12.32 -3.58 0.64
N ALA A 44 12.49 -2.35 1.12
CA ALA A 44 11.43 -1.34 1.12
C ALA A 44 10.96 -1.01 -0.30
N ILE A 45 11.88 -0.90 -1.27
CA ILE A 45 11.55 -0.69 -2.68
C ILE A 45 10.77 -1.88 -3.25
N LEU A 46 11.22 -3.11 -2.98
CA LEU A 46 10.51 -4.32 -3.41
C LEU A 46 9.10 -4.40 -2.81
N VAL A 47 8.96 -4.09 -1.51
CA VAL A 47 7.66 -4.00 -0.83
C VAL A 47 6.80 -2.89 -1.42
N ALA A 48 7.35 -1.74 -1.79
CA ALA A 48 6.59 -0.70 -2.45
C ALA A 48 6.08 -1.12 -3.84
N LEU A 49 6.93 -1.77 -4.64
CA LEU A 49 6.58 -2.19 -6.00
C LEU A 49 5.60 -3.37 -6.02
N LEU A 50 5.75 -4.33 -5.10
CA LEU A 50 4.95 -5.55 -5.06
C LEU A 50 3.80 -5.49 -4.06
N GLY A 51 3.84 -4.53 -3.12
CA GLY A 51 2.96 -4.42 -1.97
C GLY A 51 1.47 -4.43 -2.31
N PRO A 52 1.00 -3.63 -3.29
CA PRO A 52 -0.40 -3.63 -3.69
C PRO A 52 -0.95 -5.00 -4.14
N ASN A 53 -0.09 -5.89 -4.63
CA ASN A 53 -0.47 -7.21 -5.13
C ASN A 53 -0.30 -8.33 -4.08
N ILE A 54 0.64 -8.20 -3.15
CA ILE A 54 1.00 -9.26 -2.18
C ILE A 54 0.29 -9.09 -0.83
N ARG A 55 -0.15 -7.88 -0.50
CA ARG A 55 -0.75 -7.59 0.81
C ARG A 55 -1.99 -8.46 1.10
N PRO A 56 -2.16 -8.98 2.33
CA PRO A 56 -3.34 -9.75 2.72
C PRO A 56 -4.68 -9.01 2.57
N ASP A 57 -4.68 -7.69 2.78
CA ASP A 57 -5.85 -6.82 2.58
C ASP A 57 -5.66 -5.97 1.31
N ASN A 58 -6.37 -6.35 0.26
CA ASN A 58 -6.36 -5.68 -1.04
C ASN A 58 -7.31 -4.48 -1.13
N SER A 59 -8.06 -4.17 -0.05
CA SER A 59 -8.96 -3.02 -0.01
C SER A 59 -8.21 -1.71 -0.30
N PRO A 60 -8.92 -0.65 -0.75
CA PRO A 60 -8.31 0.65 -0.96
C PRO A 60 -7.60 1.13 0.30
N LYS A 61 -6.28 1.35 0.18
CA LYS A 61 -5.39 1.74 1.29
C LYS A 61 -5.33 0.77 2.49
N ALA A 62 -5.71 -0.51 2.31
CA ALA A 62 -5.76 -1.51 3.38
C ALA A 62 -6.59 -1.01 4.58
N ASN A 63 -7.83 -0.62 4.29
CA ASN A 63 -8.72 0.08 5.22
C ASN A 63 -9.99 -0.71 5.53
N ASP A 64 -9.97 -2.03 5.40
CA ASP A 64 -11.12 -2.86 5.78
C ASP A 64 -11.19 -2.98 7.31
N GLN A 65 -12.23 -2.39 7.91
CA GLN A 65 -12.35 -2.22 9.36
C GLN A 65 -13.23 -3.32 9.97
N THR A 66 -12.75 -3.89 11.08
CA THR A 66 -13.49 -4.88 11.88
C THR A 66 -13.31 -4.55 13.36
N LEU A 67 -14.21 -3.77 13.94
CA LEU A 67 -14.05 -3.20 15.28
C LEU A 67 -13.90 -4.26 16.37
N GLU A 68 -14.45 -5.46 16.15
CA GLU A 68 -14.34 -6.63 17.01
C GLU A 68 -12.89 -7.14 17.15
N LEU A 69 -12.06 -6.87 16.14
CA LEU A 69 -10.65 -7.26 16.09
C LEU A 69 -9.72 -6.14 16.54
N THR A 70 -10.17 -5.23 17.39
CA THR A 70 -9.34 -4.11 17.85
C THR A 70 -8.11 -4.58 18.64
N THR A 71 -6.93 -4.04 18.30
CA THR A 71 -5.67 -4.18 19.06
C THR A 71 -5.24 -5.61 19.38
N LYS A 72 -5.33 -6.52 18.41
CA LYS A 72 -4.87 -7.90 18.55
C LYS A 72 -3.37 -8.01 18.38
N LYS A 73 -2.77 -8.91 19.17
CA LYS A 73 -1.33 -9.19 19.14
C LYS A 73 -0.87 -9.76 17.80
N PRO A 74 0.41 -9.58 17.42
CA PRO A 74 1.01 -10.28 16.29
C PRO A 74 0.81 -11.79 16.34
N GLY A 75 0.51 -12.41 15.19
CA GLY A 75 0.24 -13.83 15.06
C GLY A 75 -1.15 -14.27 15.50
N PHE A 76 -2.09 -13.34 15.73
CA PHE A 76 -3.47 -13.68 16.07
C PHE A 76 -4.20 -14.31 14.88
N SER A 77 -4.84 -15.46 15.10
CA SER A 77 -5.64 -16.16 14.09
C SER A 77 -7.10 -16.25 14.53
N ILE A 78 -8.01 -16.07 13.58
CA ILE A 78 -9.44 -16.18 13.83
C ILE A 78 -10.18 -16.68 12.60
N ASN A 79 -11.31 -17.36 12.82
CA ASN A 79 -12.24 -17.71 11.76
C ASN A 79 -13.08 -16.49 11.39
N LEU A 80 -13.21 -16.25 10.09
CA LEU A 80 -14.01 -15.17 9.52
C LEU A 80 -15.06 -15.79 8.61
N LEU A 81 -16.29 -15.31 8.73
CA LEU A 81 -17.33 -15.50 7.73
C LEU A 81 -17.23 -14.39 6.68
N LYS A 82 -17.04 -14.77 5.42
CA LYS A 82 -17.17 -13.88 4.27
C LYS A 82 -18.63 -13.82 3.83
N VAL A 83 -19.26 -12.66 3.96
CA VAL A 83 -20.62 -12.40 3.46
C VAL A 83 -20.51 -11.54 2.20
N LYS A 84 -21.09 -11.96 1.07
CA LYS A 84 -21.05 -11.16 -0.16
C LYS A 84 -21.84 -9.86 0.04
N LYS A 85 -21.29 -8.72 -0.35
CA LYS A 85 -22.02 -7.44 -0.29
C LYS A 85 -23.04 -7.40 -1.43
N ASN A 86 -24.25 -6.93 -1.13
CA ASN A 86 -25.34 -6.74 -2.11
C ASN A 86 -25.10 -5.50 -2.99
N LYS A 87 -24.00 -5.49 -3.73
CA LYS A 87 -23.59 -4.46 -4.68
C LYS A 87 -23.12 -5.09 -5.99
N PRO A 88 -23.33 -4.43 -7.14
CA PRO A 88 -22.82 -4.92 -8.41
C PRO A 88 -21.29 -4.99 -8.40
N THR A 89 -20.75 -6.04 -8.99
CA THR A 89 -19.31 -6.33 -9.00
C THR A 89 -18.59 -5.34 -9.92
N GLU A 90 -17.85 -4.36 -9.34
CA GLU A 90 -17.09 -3.40 -10.13
C GLU A 90 -15.85 -4.05 -10.77
N LYS A 91 -15.89 -4.30 -12.08
CA LYS A 91 -14.73 -4.76 -12.83
C LYS A 91 -13.70 -3.64 -12.95
N THR A 92 -12.69 -3.64 -12.08
CA THR A 92 -11.58 -2.68 -12.16
C THR A 92 -10.46 -3.17 -13.07
N SER A 93 -9.90 -2.28 -13.91
CA SER A 93 -8.67 -2.55 -14.66
C SER A 93 -7.49 -2.83 -13.72
N TRP A 94 -6.51 -3.63 -14.18
CA TRP A 94 -5.34 -4.02 -13.39
C TRP A 94 -4.52 -2.81 -12.90
N TRP A 95 -4.41 -1.75 -13.69
CA TRP A 95 -3.74 -0.51 -13.30
C TRP A 95 -4.48 0.23 -12.18
N LYS A 96 -5.82 0.24 -12.22
CA LYS A 96 -6.65 0.84 -11.18
C LYS A 96 -6.52 0.03 -9.89
N LYS A 97 -6.57 -1.31 -9.99
CA LYS A 97 -6.34 -2.23 -8.88
C LYS A 97 -4.97 -2.02 -8.24
N PHE A 98 -3.93 -1.83 -9.04
CA PHE A 98 -2.58 -1.59 -8.54
C PHE A 98 -2.45 -0.25 -7.79
N ARG A 99 -3.05 0.83 -8.31
CA ARG A 99 -2.92 2.19 -7.74
C ARG A 99 -3.88 2.48 -6.59
N GLU A 100 -5.12 2.04 -6.69
CA GLU A 100 -6.19 2.40 -5.74
C GLU A 100 -6.66 1.22 -4.89
N GLY A 101 -6.32 -0.02 -5.26
CA GLY A 101 -6.91 -1.23 -4.68
C GLY A 101 -8.25 -1.58 -5.32
N THR A 102 -8.86 -2.65 -4.81
CA THR A 102 -10.22 -3.09 -5.18
C THR A 102 -11.09 -3.08 -3.94
N GLU A 103 -12.29 -2.49 -4.01
CA GLU A 103 -13.24 -2.61 -2.90
C GLU A 103 -13.48 -4.09 -2.58
N ASN A 104 -13.54 -4.42 -1.29
CA ASN A 104 -13.79 -5.79 -0.88
C ASN A 104 -15.24 -6.16 -1.20
N GLU A 105 -15.43 -7.14 -2.08
CA GLU A 105 -16.75 -7.68 -2.44
C GLU A 105 -17.41 -8.41 -1.27
N TYR A 106 -16.63 -8.80 -0.26
CA TYR A 106 -17.09 -9.48 0.94
C TYR A 106 -17.01 -8.55 2.15
N GLN A 107 -17.96 -8.68 3.06
CA GLN A 107 -17.86 -8.21 4.43
C GLN A 107 -17.29 -9.36 5.27
N LEU A 108 -16.24 -9.07 6.04
CA LEU A 108 -15.59 -10.03 6.92
C LEU A 108 -16.18 -9.92 8.31
N ILE A 109 -16.81 -10.99 8.79
CA ILE A 109 -17.40 -11.05 10.13
C ILE A 109 -16.60 -12.06 10.96
N PRO A 110 -15.94 -11.65 12.05
CA PRO A 110 -15.23 -12.58 12.91
C PRO A 110 -16.21 -13.44 13.72
N ILE A 111 -16.01 -14.76 13.65
CA ILE A 111 -16.90 -15.74 14.27
C ILE A 111 -16.17 -16.54 15.34
N TYR A 112 -16.87 -16.84 16.43
CA TYR A 112 -16.43 -17.78 17.46
C TYR A 112 -16.89 -19.20 17.12
N ASP A 113 -18.20 -19.34 16.90
CA ASP A 113 -18.83 -20.61 16.51
C ASP A 113 -19.93 -20.37 15.46
N TYR A 114 -20.34 -21.43 14.77
CA TYR A 114 -21.43 -21.39 13.80
C TYR A 114 -22.21 -22.70 13.78
N SER A 115 -23.51 -22.60 13.47
CA SER A 115 -24.39 -23.74 13.25
C SER A 115 -25.35 -23.48 12.09
N PHE A 116 -25.84 -24.56 11.47
CA PHE A 116 -26.81 -24.47 10.39
C PHE A 116 -28.20 -24.86 10.89
N GLU A 117 -29.18 -23.98 10.65
CA GLU A 117 -30.61 -24.23 10.86
C GLU A 117 -31.32 -24.12 9.50
N GLY A 118 -31.35 -25.23 8.75
CA GLY A 118 -31.94 -25.28 7.42
C GLY A 118 -31.27 -24.29 6.47
N GLN A 119 -32.01 -23.26 6.03
CA GLN A 119 -31.54 -22.23 5.11
C GLN A 119 -30.69 -21.13 5.76
N LYS A 120 -30.58 -21.12 7.10
CA LYS A 120 -29.89 -20.07 7.84
C LYS A 120 -28.60 -20.60 8.46
N ILE A 121 -27.56 -19.77 8.41
CA ILE A 121 -26.38 -19.92 9.25
C ILE A 121 -26.56 -19.04 10.48
N ILE A 122 -26.45 -19.66 11.65
CA ILE A 122 -26.36 -18.97 12.92
C ILE A 122 -24.89 -18.83 13.24
N ILE A 123 -24.47 -17.60 13.49
CA ILE A 123 -23.11 -17.33 13.93
C ILE A 123 -23.12 -16.67 15.30
N GLU A 124 -22.17 -17.07 16.12
CA GLU A 124 -21.78 -16.32 17.30
C GLU A 124 -20.65 -15.36 16.90
N LYS A 125 -20.91 -14.05 16.94
CA LYS A 125 -19.89 -13.05 16.65
C LYS A 125 -18.79 -13.07 17.71
N TYR A 126 -17.55 -12.90 17.29
CA TYR A 126 -16.43 -12.76 18.20
C TYR A 126 -16.45 -11.39 18.90
N THR A 127 -16.50 -11.36 20.24
CA THR A 127 -16.49 -10.13 21.06
C THR A 127 -15.17 -9.96 21.80
N GLY A 128 -14.04 -9.98 21.10
CA GLY A 128 -12.77 -9.53 21.69
C GLY A 128 -12.07 -10.51 22.64
N GLY A 129 -12.62 -11.69 22.93
CA GLY A 129 -11.93 -12.76 23.65
C GLY A 129 -12.76 -13.47 24.72
N ASP A 130 -13.90 -12.92 25.09
CA ASP A 130 -14.82 -13.54 26.03
C ASP A 130 -15.68 -14.60 25.32
N VAL A 131 -15.65 -15.82 25.84
CA VAL A 131 -16.43 -16.96 25.33
C VAL A 131 -17.91 -16.76 25.68
N ASN A 132 -18.82 -17.08 24.76
CA ASN A 132 -20.28 -17.03 24.95
C ASN A 132 -20.87 -15.63 25.22
N ASN A 133 -20.15 -14.57 24.86
CA ASN A 133 -20.63 -13.18 24.96
C ASN A 133 -20.85 -12.54 23.57
N GLY A 134 -20.86 -13.36 22.52
CA GLY A 134 -21.12 -12.95 21.16
C GLY A 134 -22.58 -12.64 20.91
N GLN A 135 -22.86 -11.61 20.12
CA GLN A 135 -24.19 -11.45 19.54
C GLN A 135 -24.45 -12.60 18.56
N ILE A 136 -25.51 -13.37 18.82
CA ILE A 136 -25.99 -14.39 17.89
C ILE A 136 -26.72 -13.70 16.73
N VAL A 137 -26.22 -13.91 15.51
CA VAL A 137 -26.82 -13.34 14.30
C VAL A 137 -27.13 -14.47 13.32
N LYS A 138 -28.30 -14.38 12.69
CA LYS A 138 -28.74 -15.34 11.66
C LYS A 138 -28.60 -14.69 10.29
N PHE A 139 -27.96 -15.39 9.35
CA PHE A 139 -27.89 -15.00 7.95
C PHE A 139 -28.50 -16.09 7.06
N ASP A 140 -29.17 -15.69 5.99
CA ASP A 140 -29.62 -16.64 4.97
C ASP A 140 -28.43 -17.09 4.11
N LEU A 141 -28.30 -18.39 3.85
CA LEU A 141 -27.15 -18.96 3.13
C LEU A 141 -26.98 -18.33 1.73
N SER A 142 -28.08 -18.00 1.06
CA SER A 142 -28.05 -17.34 -0.24
C SER A 142 -27.44 -15.94 -0.20
N ASP A 143 -27.68 -15.18 0.88
CA ASP A 143 -27.14 -13.82 1.07
C ASP A 143 -25.65 -13.86 1.46
N VAL A 144 -25.23 -14.93 2.13
CA VAL A 144 -23.81 -15.17 2.44
C VAL A 144 -23.00 -15.44 1.17
N VAL A 145 -23.54 -16.26 0.26
CA VAL A 145 -22.82 -16.72 -0.94
C VAL A 145 -22.94 -15.74 -2.11
N TYR A 146 -24.13 -15.17 -2.35
CA TYR A 146 -24.43 -14.39 -3.54
C TYR A 146 -24.88 -12.97 -3.23
N ALA A 147 -24.55 -12.04 -4.15
CA ALA A 147 -25.08 -10.67 -4.08
C ALA A 147 -26.53 -10.66 -4.60
N LEU A 148 -27.49 -10.42 -3.70
CA LEU A 148 -28.92 -10.50 -3.98
C LEU A 148 -29.53 -9.13 -4.34
N LYS A 149 -30.33 -9.09 -5.40
CA LYS A 149 -31.03 -7.88 -5.87
C LYS A 149 -32.35 -7.62 -5.14
N GLN A 150 -33.01 -8.68 -4.66
CA GLN A 150 -34.27 -8.59 -3.93
C GLN A 150 -34.31 -9.69 -2.86
N THR A 151 -34.54 -9.31 -1.60
CA THR A 151 -34.70 -10.20 -0.45
C THR A 151 -36.11 -10.79 -0.46
N GLY A 152 -36.32 -11.80 -1.28
CA GLY A 152 -37.56 -12.57 -1.34
C GLY A 152 -37.25 -13.96 -1.84
N ILE A 153 -37.20 -14.92 -0.93
CA ILE A 153 -36.96 -16.33 -1.23
C ILE A 153 -38.33 -17.00 -1.26
N ASN A 154 -38.69 -17.60 -2.39
CA ASN A 154 -39.80 -18.52 -2.43
C ASN A 154 -39.25 -19.91 -2.13
N ASP A 155 -39.60 -20.45 -0.95
CA ASP A 155 -39.30 -21.83 -0.61
C ASP A 155 -40.15 -22.76 -1.48
N SER A 156 -39.49 -23.64 -2.23
CA SER A 156 -40.14 -24.73 -2.95
C SER A 156 -39.32 -26.00 -2.71
N ASN A 157 -39.82 -26.89 -1.86
CA ASN A 157 -39.28 -28.24 -1.62
C ASN A 157 -37.75 -28.31 -1.38
N GLY A 158 -37.23 -27.61 -0.37
CA GLY A 158 -35.82 -27.77 0.06
C GLY A 158 -34.77 -27.11 -0.85
N SER A 159 -35.21 -26.29 -1.81
CA SER A 159 -34.36 -25.47 -2.67
C SER A 159 -34.66 -23.99 -2.48
N SER A 160 -33.61 -23.17 -2.48
CA SER A 160 -33.71 -21.71 -2.33
C SER A 160 -33.75 -21.06 -3.71
N GLU A 161 -34.83 -20.35 -4.02
CA GLU A 161 -34.93 -19.52 -5.22
C GLU A 161 -34.57 -18.06 -4.92
N PHE A 162 -33.58 -17.49 -5.61
CA PHE A 162 -33.20 -16.09 -5.41
C PHE A 162 -32.66 -15.42 -6.68
N TYR A 163 -32.72 -14.09 -6.71
CA TYR A 163 -32.28 -13.27 -7.84
C TYR A 163 -30.94 -12.59 -7.53
N THR A 164 -29.91 -12.95 -8.30
CA THR A 164 -28.57 -12.39 -8.19
C THR A 164 -28.38 -11.17 -9.10
N PHE A 165 -27.45 -10.28 -8.75
CA PHE A 165 -27.09 -9.13 -9.60
C PHE A 165 -26.45 -9.54 -10.93
N ASP A 166 -25.69 -10.63 -10.97
CA ASP A 166 -24.83 -10.98 -12.11
C ASP A 166 -25.45 -12.06 -13.03
N GLU A 167 -26.27 -12.99 -12.50
CA GLU A 167 -26.67 -14.21 -13.23
C GLU A 167 -28.20 -14.48 -13.25
N GLY A 168 -29.03 -13.58 -12.73
CA GLY A 168 -30.49 -13.74 -12.74
C GLY A 168 -31.01 -14.71 -11.67
N LYS A 169 -32.10 -15.47 -11.97
CA LYS A 169 -32.74 -16.42 -11.04
C LYS A 169 -31.88 -17.67 -10.89
N LYS A 170 -31.49 -18.01 -9.66
CA LYS A 170 -30.84 -19.28 -9.31
C LYS A 170 -31.71 -20.09 -8.37
N ILE A 171 -31.68 -21.41 -8.58
CA ILE A 171 -32.32 -22.41 -7.73
C ILE A 171 -31.20 -23.36 -7.32
N ILE A 172 -30.87 -23.37 -6.03
CA ILE A 172 -29.81 -24.22 -5.48
C ILE A 172 -30.35 -24.94 -4.26
N SER A 173 -29.95 -26.20 -4.07
CA SER A 173 -30.33 -26.98 -2.89
C SER A 173 -29.69 -26.39 -1.61
N ILE A 174 -30.39 -26.51 -0.48
CA ILE A 174 -29.89 -25.99 0.80
C ILE A 174 -28.59 -26.69 1.22
N GLU A 175 -28.48 -28.00 0.95
CA GLU A 175 -27.29 -28.80 1.26
C GLU A 175 -26.06 -28.38 0.45
N GLU A 176 -26.24 -28.02 -0.83
CA GLU A 176 -25.16 -27.46 -1.64
C GLU A 176 -24.73 -26.09 -1.14
N LEU A 177 -25.68 -25.23 -0.74
CA LEU A 177 -25.36 -23.93 -0.16
C LEU A 177 -24.56 -24.07 1.15
N GLN A 178 -24.93 -25.01 2.03
CA GLN A 178 -24.18 -25.30 3.25
C GLN A 178 -22.74 -25.71 2.93
N LYS A 179 -22.55 -26.64 1.98
CA LYS A 179 -21.21 -27.07 1.53
C LYS A 179 -20.38 -25.93 0.96
N ILE A 180 -20.99 -25.04 0.18
CA ILE A 180 -20.31 -23.85 -0.35
C ILE A 180 -19.87 -22.94 0.79
N VAL A 181 -20.75 -22.67 1.76
CA VAL A 181 -20.44 -21.80 2.88
C VAL A 181 -19.29 -22.35 3.73
N GLU A 182 -19.33 -23.65 4.07
CA GLU A 182 -18.26 -24.30 4.84
C GLU A 182 -16.91 -24.27 4.12
N LYS A 183 -16.92 -24.51 2.81
CA LYS A 183 -15.68 -24.62 2.02
C LYS A 183 -15.11 -23.26 1.63
N GLU A 184 -15.95 -22.30 1.26
CA GLU A 184 -15.52 -21.07 0.61
C GLU A 184 -15.73 -19.82 1.47
N ASN A 185 -16.78 -19.74 2.28
CA ASN A 185 -17.13 -18.53 3.02
C ASN A 185 -16.50 -18.49 4.42
N ILE A 186 -16.25 -19.64 5.04
CA ILE A 186 -15.55 -19.73 6.32
C ILE A 186 -14.04 -19.83 6.06
N ILE A 187 -13.30 -18.80 6.46
CA ILE A 187 -11.84 -18.76 6.28
C ILE A 187 -11.13 -18.57 7.60
N ASN A 188 -10.01 -19.25 7.78
CA ASN A 188 -9.08 -18.93 8.85
C ASN A 188 -8.11 -17.84 8.37
N LYS A 189 -8.07 -16.70 9.07
CA LYS A 189 -7.15 -15.60 8.75
C LYS A 189 -6.19 -15.36 9.90
N THR A 190 -4.92 -15.27 9.56
CA THR A 190 -3.83 -14.94 10.49
C THR A 190 -3.35 -13.51 10.27
N TYR A 191 -3.34 -12.71 11.34
CA TYR A 191 -2.82 -11.35 11.37
C TYR A 191 -1.36 -11.35 11.83
N TYR A 192 -0.43 -11.44 10.88
CA TYR A 192 1.01 -11.59 11.15
C TYR A 192 1.58 -10.51 12.08
N LEU A 193 1.25 -9.25 11.83
CA LEU A 193 1.68 -8.12 12.67
C LEU A 193 0.58 -7.63 13.62
N GLY A 194 -0.52 -8.38 13.73
CA GLY A 194 -1.67 -8.02 14.56
C GLY A 194 -2.57 -6.99 13.88
N THR A 195 -3.41 -6.36 14.68
CA THR A 195 -4.42 -5.41 14.22
C THR A 195 -4.32 -4.06 14.94
N ASP A 196 -4.83 -3.03 14.29
CA ASP A 196 -4.85 -1.68 14.86
C ASP A 196 -6.10 -1.38 15.71
N LYS A 197 -6.26 -0.11 16.10
CA LYS A 197 -7.41 0.39 16.88
C LYS A 197 -8.79 0.23 16.21
N TYR A 198 -8.82 -0.10 14.92
CA TYR A 198 -10.02 -0.28 14.12
C TYR A 198 -10.12 -1.72 13.57
N GLY A 199 -9.29 -2.63 14.07
CA GLY A 199 -9.19 -4.01 13.63
C GLY A 199 -8.72 -4.21 12.19
N ARG A 200 -8.00 -3.25 11.63
CA ARG A 200 -7.36 -3.39 10.32
C ARG A 200 -6.08 -4.19 10.43
N ASP A 201 -5.73 -4.94 9.39
CA ASP A 201 -4.48 -5.70 9.33
C ASP A 201 -3.25 -4.75 9.28
N LEU A 202 -2.42 -4.81 10.33
CA LEU A 202 -1.27 -3.91 10.46
C LEU A 202 -0.21 -4.17 9.38
N LEU A 203 -0.03 -5.43 8.95
CA LEU A 203 0.93 -5.77 7.90
C LEU A 203 0.55 -5.10 6.58
N SER A 204 -0.70 -5.27 6.16
CA SER A 204 -1.23 -4.65 4.95
C SER A 204 -1.13 -3.12 5.00
N ARG A 205 -1.37 -2.51 6.17
CA ARG A 205 -1.23 -1.05 6.36
C ARG A 205 0.23 -0.58 6.25
N LEU A 206 1.18 -1.32 6.81
CA LEU A 206 2.60 -1.00 6.69
C LEU A 206 3.08 -1.11 5.24
N MET A 207 2.66 -2.15 4.51
CA MET A 207 2.98 -2.32 3.08
C MET A 207 2.39 -1.18 2.25
N ALA A 208 1.12 -0.83 2.48
CA ALA A 208 0.47 0.30 1.81
C ALA A 208 1.16 1.64 2.12
N GLY A 209 1.52 1.88 3.38
CA GLY A 209 2.24 3.09 3.80
C GLY A 209 3.63 3.19 3.20
N THR A 210 4.35 2.06 3.09
CA THR A 210 5.68 1.98 2.46
C THR A 210 5.62 2.40 1.00
N TRP A 211 4.63 1.89 0.25
CA TRP A 211 4.42 2.27 -1.15
C TRP A 211 4.16 3.77 -1.32
N ILE A 212 3.26 4.33 -0.52
CA ILE A 212 2.91 5.76 -0.59
C ILE A 212 4.13 6.62 -0.26
N SER A 213 4.84 6.33 0.84
CA SER A 213 5.99 7.11 1.29
C SER A 213 7.16 7.09 0.30
N LEU A 214 7.49 5.93 -0.27
CA LEU A 214 8.53 5.83 -1.31
C LEU A 214 8.13 6.56 -2.59
N SER A 215 6.85 6.49 -2.96
CA SER A 215 6.32 7.24 -4.10
C SER A 215 6.41 8.75 -3.86
N VAL A 216 6.15 9.24 -2.63
CA VAL A 216 6.37 10.66 -2.27
C VAL A 216 7.81 11.05 -2.54
N GLY A 217 8.75 10.36 -1.93
CA GLY A 217 10.17 10.71 -2.05
C GLY A 217 10.62 10.72 -3.51
N PHE A 218 10.26 9.68 -4.26
CA PHE A 218 10.67 9.54 -5.66
C PHE A 218 10.09 10.65 -6.56
N ILE A 219 8.77 10.86 -6.51
CA ILE A 219 8.09 11.84 -7.39
C ILE A 219 8.51 13.27 -7.03
N SER A 220 8.57 13.60 -5.74
CA SER A 220 8.97 14.94 -5.29
C SER A 220 10.41 15.27 -5.71
N VAL A 221 11.34 14.34 -5.54
CA VAL A 221 12.74 14.51 -5.98
C VAL A 221 12.81 14.64 -7.49
N PHE A 222 12.06 13.82 -8.24
CA PHE A 222 12.03 13.92 -9.69
C PHE A 222 11.56 15.30 -10.17
N ILE A 223 10.44 15.82 -9.64
CA ILE A 223 9.94 17.17 -9.94
C ILE A 223 10.99 18.23 -9.59
N SER A 224 11.58 18.12 -8.39
CA SER A 224 12.60 19.03 -7.91
C SER A 224 13.85 19.06 -8.81
N LEU A 225 14.29 17.90 -9.28
CA LEU A 225 15.43 17.78 -10.19
C LEU A 225 15.11 18.41 -11.54
N VAL A 226 13.94 18.10 -12.12
CA VAL A 226 13.54 18.65 -13.42
C VAL A 226 13.50 20.18 -13.38
N ILE A 227 12.83 20.77 -12.38
CA ILE A 227 12.73 22.23 -12.26
C ILE A 227 14.08 22.84 -11.87
N GLY A 228 14.74 22.26 -10.86
CA GLY A 228 15.97 22.79 -10.31
C GLY A 228 17.13 22.78 -11.32
N ILE A 229 17.34 21.66 -12.01
CA ILE A 229 18.37 21.55 -13.05
C ILE A 229 18.07 22.53 -14.18
N THR A 230 16.82 22.61 -14.65
CA THR A 230 16.45 23.52 -15.74
C THR A 230 16.70 24.97 -15.36
N MET A 231 16.19 25.42 -14.21
CA MET A 231 16.34 26.82 -13.76
C MET A 231 17.80 27.15 -13.42
N GLY A 232 18.51 26.24 -12.75
CA GLY A 232 19.93 26.44 -12.39
C GLY A 232 20.83 26.51 -13.62
N ALA A 233 20.63 25.63 -14.60
CA ALA A 233 21.39 25.62 -15.84
C ALA A 233 21.11 26.87 -16.68
N VAL A 234 19.85 27.31 -16.79
CA VAL A 234 19.48 28.54 -17.51
C VAL A 234 20.13 29.77 -16.87
N GLY A 235 20.06 29.92 -15.55
CA GLY A 235 20.71 31.04 -14.85
C GLY A 235 22.22 31.04 -15.00
N GLY A 236 22.85 29.87 -14.82
CA GLY A 236 24.30 29.71 -14.95
C GLY A 236 24.83 29.92 -16.37
N TYR A 237 24.06 29.54 -17.40
CA TYR A 237 24.45 29.62 -18.80
C TYR A 237 24.29 31.04 -19.37
N PHE A 238 23.09 31.62 -19.28
CA PHE A 238 22.79 32.89 -19.97
C PHE A 238 23.43 34.10 -19.28
N ARG A 239 23.57 34.06 -17.94
CA ARG A 239 24.07 35.17 -17.11
C ARG A 239 23.29 36.49 -17.35
N GLY A 240 23.57 37.54 -16.57
CA GLY A 240 22.90 38.85 -16.70
C GLY A 240 21.45 38.86 -16.20
N TRP A 241 20.56 39.60 -16.87
CA TRP A 241 19.20 39.87 -16.36
C TRP A 241 18.32 38.61 -16.13
N VAL A 242 18.50 37.56 -16.94
CA VAL A 242 17.81 36.27 -16.76
C VAL A 242 18.25 35.62 -15.45
N ASP A 243 19.54 35.70 -15.16
CA ASP A 243 20.14 35.15 -13.95
C ASP A 243 19.67 35.91 -12.71
N ASP A 244 19.58 37.25 -12.79
CA ASP A 244 19.07 38.10 -11.71
C ASP A 244 17.61 37.77 -11.36
N ILE A 245 16.75 37.57 -12.37
CA ILE A 245 15.36 37.14 -12.15
C ILE A 245 15.31 35.78 -11.46
N ILE A 246 16.13 34.82 -11.88
CA ILE A 246 16.14 33.48 -11.30
C ILE A 246 16.59 33.53 -9.83
N ILE A 247 17.64 34.30 -9.48
CA ILE A 247 18.04 34.53 -8.08
C ILE A 247 16.90 35.14 -7.30
N TRP A 248 16.27 36.16 -7.86
CA TRP A 248 15.21 36.88 -7.19
C TRP A 248 14.06 35.92 -6.84
N VAL A 249 13.59 35.10 -7.79
CA VAL A 249 12.57 34.06 -7.53
C VAL A 249 13.02 33.08 -6.46
N ILE A 250 14.26 32.59 -6.55
CA ILE A 250 14.86 31.68 -5.55
C ILE A 250 14.81 32.30 -4.16
N ASN A 251 15.20 33.57 -4.02
CA ASN A 251 15.23 34.27 -2.73
C ASN A 251 13.82 34.51 -2.19
N VAL A 252 12.85 34.84 -3.05
CA VAL A 252 11.44 34.99 -2.65
C VAL A 252 10.90 33.67 -2.10
N VAL A 253 11.07 32.56 -2.82
CA VAL A 253 10.57 31.26 -2.36
C VAL A 253 11.29 30.82 -1.08
N TRP A 254 12.60 31.03 -1.00
CA TRP A 254 13.40 30.65 0.17
C TRP A 254 13.13 31.51 1.42
N SER A 255 12.57 32.70 1.25
CA SER A 255 12.15 33.55 2.37
C SER A 255 10.94 32.99 3.13
N ILE A 256 10.17 32.09 2.49
CA ILE A 256 8.99 31.46 3.08
C ILE A 256 9.42 30.16 3.78
N PRO A 257 9.05 29.95 5.06
CA PRO A 257 9.31 28.68 5.73
C PRO A 257 8.72 27.49 4.95
N THR A 258 9.55 26.50 4.61
CA THR A 258 9.20 25.37 3.73
C THR A 258 7.90 24.67 4.15
N LEU A 259 7.72 24.43 5.45
CA LEU A 259 6.51 23.80 5.98
C LEU A 259 5.26 24.62 5.69
N LEU A 260 5.32 25.95 5.82
CA LEU A 260 4.19 26.84 5.52
C LEU A 260 3.83 26.79 4.04
N LEU A 261 4.84 26.79 3.16
CA LEU A 261 4.62 26.71 1.72
C LEU A 261 4.00 25.37 1.31
N VAL A 262 4.49 24.25 1.86
CA VAL A 262 3.90 22.92 1.61
C VAL A 262 2.44 22.88 2.06
N ILE A 263 2.12 23.41 3.25
CA ILE A 263 0.73 23.46 3.76
C ILE A 263 -0.15 24.35 2.87
N ALA A 264 0.32 25.53 2.48
CA ALA A 264 -0.43 26.43 1.60
C ALA A 264 -0.75 25.79 0.24
N ILE A 265 0.24 25.15 -0.39
CA ILE A 265 0.07 24.48 -1.68
C ILE A 265 -0.89 23.29 -1.56
N THR A 266 -0.74 22.46 -0.51
CA THR A 266 -1.63 21.31 -0.31
C THR A 266 -3.08 21.73 -0.08
N LEU A 267 -3.31 22.81 0.68
CA LEU A 267 -4.64 23.38 0.88
C LEU A 267 -5.23 23.95 -0.41
N ALA A 268 -4.42 24.65 -1.21
CA ALA A 268 -4.85 25.24 -2.48
C ALA A 268 -5.25 24.19 -3.53
N LEU A 269 -4.52 23.05 -3.59
CA LEU A 269 -4.78 21.96 -4.53
C LEU A 269 -5.93 21.02 -4.10
N GLY A 270 -6.48 21.19 -2.88
CA GLY A 270 -7.63 20.43 -2.39
C GLY A 270 -7.31 19.01 -1.88
N LYS A 271 -8.31 18.12 -1.91
CA LYS A 271 -8.25 16.81 -1.25
C LYS A 271 -7.48 15.77 -2.07
N GLY A 272 -6.56 15.08 -1.41
CA GLY A 272 -5.89 13.89 -1.91
C GLY A 272 -4.48 13.75 -1.35
N HIS A 273 -3.84 12.63 -1.64
CA HIS A 273 -2.43 12.41 -1.27
C HIS A 273 -1.47 12.88 -2.38
N TRP A 274 -1.97 13.07 -3.61
CA TRP A 274 -1.15 13.53 -4.74
C TRP A 274 -0.64 14.96 -4.58
N GLN A 275 -1.41 15.80 -3.89
CA GLN A 275 -1.09 17.18 -3.58
C GLN A 275 0.19 17.29 -2.75
N VAL A 276 0.44 16.33 -1.85
CA VAL A 276 1.65 16.30 -1.04
C VAL A 276 2.88 16.08 -1.92
N PHE A 277 2.80 15.22 -2.94
CA PHE A 277 3.91 14.99 -3.87
C PHE A 277 4.30 16.28 -4.62
N ILE A 278 3.30 16.98 -5.15
CA ILE A 278 3.52 18.22 -5.90
C ILE A 278 4.05 19.31 -4.98
N ALA A 279 3.43 19.49 -3.81
CA ALA A 279 3.83 20.50 -2.84
C ALA A 279 5.29 20.34 -2.41
N VAL A 280 5.67 19.13 -1.99
CA VAL A 280 7.05 18.86 -1.56
C VAL A 280 8.03 19.05 -2.73
N GLY A 281 7.74 18.53 -3.93
CA GLY A 281 8.59 18.71 -5.10
C GLY A 281 8.78 20.17 -5.51
N LEU A 282 7.72 20.99 -5.46
CA LEU A 282 7.74 22.42 -5.77
C LEU A 282 8.42 23.27 -4.69
N THR A 283 8.69 22.73 -3.52
CA THR A 283 9.47 23.44 -2.49
C THR A 283 10.96 23.12 -2.54
N MET A 284 11.33 21.91 -2.96
CA MET A 284 12.73 21.45 -2.95
C MET A 284 13.57 21.93 -4.14
N TRP A 285 12.96 22.32 -5.26
CA TRP A 285 13.70 22.67 -6.49
C TRP A 285 14.67 23.84 -6.32
N VAL A 286 14.40 24.73 -5.37
CA VAL A 286 15.21 25.93 -5.10
C VAL A 286 16.62 25.56 -4.66
N GLU A 287 16.75 24.55 -3.78
CA GLU A 287 18.06 24.07 -3.32
C GLU A 287 18.84 23.46 -4.47
N VAL A 288 18.17 22.64 -5.30
CA VAL A 288 18.77 22.03 -6.48
C VAL A 288 19.22 23.09 -7.49
N ALA A 289 18.38 24.09 -7.78
CA ALA A 289 18.70 25.17 -8.71
C ALA A 289 19.95 25.96 -8.28
N ARG A 290 20.06 26.25 -6.98
CA ARG A 290 21.21 26.97 -6.42
C ARG A 290 22.50 26.17 -6.54
N VAL A 291 22.45 24.86 -6.29
CA VAL A 291 23.62 23.97 -6.43
C VAL A 291 24.04 23.87 -7.89
N VAL A 292 23.10 23.60 -8.80
CA VAL A 292 23.39 23.41 -10.24
C VAL A 292 23.99 24.66 -10.86
N ARG A 293 23.47 25.84 -10.52
CA ARG A 293 24.01 27.12 -10.98
C ARG A 293 25.44 27.38 -10.48
N GLY A 294 25.77 26.89 -9.28
CA GLY A 294 27.08 27.06 -8.67
C GLY A 294 28.17 26.14 -9.23
N GLN A 295 27.80 25.19 -10.10
CA GLN A 295 28.72 24.32 -10.85
C GLN A 295 29.04 24.94 -12.21
#